data_AF-A0AAV4MAB2-F1
#
_entry.id   AF-A0AAV4MAB2-F1
#
_cell.length_a   1.000
_cell.length_b   1.000
_cell.length_c   1.000
_cell.angle_alpha   90.00
_cell.angle_beta   90.00
_cell.angle_gamma   90.00
#
_symmetry.space_group_name_H-M   'P 1'
#
loop_
_entity.id
_entity.type
_entity.pdbx_description
1 polymer ?
#
loop_
_entity_poly.entity_id
_entity_poly.type
_entity_poly.pdbx_seq_one_letter_code
_entity_poly.pdbx_strand_id
1 'polypeptide(L)'
;MGPSGSGKTTLLNTIGGYCYIKEGSITVNGIRLTKSLRKKLISYVLQNDIFLKNLTVRDILMFYTQVSLPSSMSQNEKLSILQTIAESLNLENCLDTDMGKGGIGGISGGERRRLSIACALIRSPPILILDEPTTGLDSYTAYSVVETLRNYATKTTRLFDTIEEKKKKKSWKKHANDGEDRRALRGHCYSASVAYLQVTRAPLGSANPKDTNSDIPTLAEEHTSRSCGEKSVKAISINSQYEPRIDIECGTGVENYLYAPECRVSDWTKLRALIQRDFKASVKEWIAPLHLTHIILFSFMSAAAFNGWTVIRSEQYIHEINGKHFFACCQFMLSTVFNNLLLFPSERDVYRREHGAGLYRVSTYYIAKVIGKILPLFLDTLIFDVITCIFSNLPSIWAYGFGSSLAYIGQFVVLLISVFAAQALGYFFSITCSSMEQSTHLASLFSHCACLLCGYYVNFGESWLGYISYISVIKYPYSALVNLEYNGGYPIKCANKTSLVLCL
;
A
#
# COMPACT_ATOMS: atom_id res chain seq x y z
N MET A 1 10.60 19.65 24.35
CA MET A 1 11.86 19.15 23.74
C MET A 1 12.45 18.08 24.64
N GLY A 2 13.17 17.11 24.10
CA GLY A 2 13.85 16.09 24.91
C GLY A 2 15.01 15.43 24.16
N PRO A 3 16.00 14.83 24.85
CA PRO A 3 17.15 14.17 24.22
C PRO A 3 16.76 12.89 23.47
N SER A 4 17.60 12.40 22.56
CA SER A 4 17.31 11.12 21.86
C SER A 4 17.10 9.99 22.87
N GLY A 5 16.15 9.09 22.61
CA GLY A 5 15.79 8.03 23.57
C GLY A 5 14.89 8.44 24.73
N SER A 6 14.55 9.72 24.89
CA SER A 6 13.70 10.21 26.01
C SER A 6 12.21 9.82 25.95
N GLY A 7 11.82 8.91 25.04
CA GLY A 7 10.43 8.45 24.92
C GLY A 7 9.46 9.38 24.18
N LYS A 8 9.92 10.42 23.46
CA LYS A 8 9.06 11.37 22.72
C LYS A 8 8.12 10.68 21.74
N THR A 9 8.69 9.92 20.82
CA THR A 9 7.94 9.16 19.81
C THR A 9 7.01 8.14 20.47
N THR A 10 7.44 7.51 21.57
CA THR A 10 6.60 6.59 22.35
C THR A 10 5.39 7.32 22.95
N LEU A 11 5.57 8.52 23.51
CA LEU A 11 4.49 9.33 24.05
C LEU A 11 3.51 9.75 22.95
N LEU A 12 4.02 10.27 21.83
CA LEU A 12 3.20 10.69 20.70
C LEU A 12 2.43 9.51 20.08
N ASN A 13 3.07 8.35 19.92
CA ASN A 13 2.41 7.12 19.46
C ASN A 13 1.34 6.64 20.46
N THR A 14 1.57 6.81 21.75
CA THR A 14 0.60 6.47 22.80
C THR A 14 -0.63 7.38 22.75
N ILE A 15 -0.44 8.68 22.50
CA ILE A 15 -1.53 9.64 22.28
C ILE A 15 -2.27 9.33 20.97
N GLY A 16 -1.54 9.08 19.89
CA GLY A 16 -2.07 8.74 18.56
C GLY A 16 -2.76 7.38 18.48
N GLY A 17 -2.52 6.47 19.44
CA GLY A 17 -3.17 5.15 19.52
C GLY A 17 -2.48 4.04 18.77
N TYR A 18 -1.19 4.22 18.49
CA TYR A 18 -0.31 3.22 17.92
C TYR A 18 0.35 2.35 19.00
N CYS A 19 0.36 2.78 20.27
CA CYS A 19 0.85 2.00 21.41
C CYS A 19 -0.27 1.68 22.41
N TYR A 20 -0.19 0.49 23.02
CA TYR A 20 -1.08 0.10 24.12
C TYR A 20 -0.69 0.81 25.42
N ILE A 21 -1.67 1.39 26.10
CA ILE A 21 -1.49 2.03 27.40
C ILE A 21 -1.63 0.94 28.47
N LYS A 22 -0.54 0.65 29.20
CA LYS A 22 -0.58 -0.28 30.34
C LYS A 22 -1.34 0.34 31.53
N GLU A 23 -1.00 1.59 31.86
CA GLU A 23 -1.58 2.35 32.99
C GLU A 23 -1.84 3.80 32.60
N GLY A 24 -2.84 4.43 33.24
CA GLY A 24 -3.23 5.83 33.00
C GLY A 24 -4.38 6.01 32.01
N SER A 25 -4.81 7.27 31.84
CA SER A 25 -5.87 7.66 30.90
C SER A 25 -5.55 8.98 30.22
N ILE A 26 -5.95 9.09 28.95
CA ILE A 26 -5.83 10.33 28.18
C ILE A 26 -7.22 10.93 28.02
N THR A 27 -7.37 12.21 28.35
CA THR A 27 -8.61 12.97 28.22
C THR A 27 -8.42 14.16 27.29
N VAL A 28 -9.44 14.49 26.48
CA VAL A 28 -9.52 15.72 25.70
C VAL A 28 -10.75 16.48 26.20
N ASN A 29 -10.55 17.71 26.70
CA ASN A 29 -11.59 18.52 27.34
C ASN A 29 -12.43 17.74 28.37
N GLY A 30 -11.75 17.05 29.29
CA GLY A 30 -12.38 16.23 30.34
C GLY A 30 -12.93 14.87 29.88
N ILE A 31 -12.96 14.59 28.58
CA ILE A 31 -13.55 13.36 28.04
C ILE A 31 -12.47 12.32 27.72
N ARG A 32 -12.62 11.11 28.23
CA ARG A 32 -11.68 10.00 28.01
C ARG A 32 -11.61 9.60 26.53
N LEU A 33 -10.40 9.58 25.98
CA LEU A 33 -10.13 9.21 24.59
C LEU A 33 -10.28 7.71 24.37
N THR A 34 -11.44 7.31 23.85
CA THR A 34 -11.66 5.95 23.30
C THR A 34 -10.98 5.79 21.93
N LYS A 35 -10.82 4.55 21.46
CA LYS A 35 -10.23 4.24 20.14
C LYS A 35 -10.98 4.92 18.99
N SER A 36 -12.31 4.98 19.06
CA SER A 36 -13.15 5.63 18.03
C SER A 36 -13.04 7.15 18.07
N LEU A 37 -13.08 7.77 19.26
CA LEU A 37 -12.91 9.22 19.42
C LEU A 37 -11.54 9.68 18.94
N ARG A 38 -10.49 8.91 19.23
CA ARG A 38 -9.12 9.19 18.80
C ARG A 38 -9.01 9.31 17.28
N LYS A 39 -9.56 8.36 16.53
CA LYS A 39 -9.58 8.37 15.05
C LYS A 39 -10.37 9.54 14.47
N LYS A 40 -11.30 10.10 15.23
CA LYS A 40 -12.16 11.22 14.80
C LYS A 40 -11.50 12.57 15.07
N LEU A 41 -10.81 12.71 16.20
CA LEU A 41 -10.27 13.96 16.70
C LEU A 41 -8.79 14.18 16.32
N ILE A 42 -8.01 13.10 16.25
CA ILE A 42 -6.56 13.17 16.10
C ILE A 42 -6.16 12.64 14.73
N SER A 43 -5.34 13.42 14.02
CA SER A 43 -4.57 12.97 12.87
C SER A 43 -3.09 12.97 13.22
N TYR A 44 -2.38 11.93 12.79
CA TYR A 44 -1.01 11.66 13.19
C TYR A 44 -0.09 11.59 11.97
N VAL A 45 0.95 12.42 11.96
CA VAL A 45 2.01 12.40 10.95
C VAL A 45 3.26 11.77 11.58
N LEU A 46 3.64 10.62 11.04
CA LEU A 46 4.84 9.88 11.46
C LEU A 46 6.13 10.64 11.15
N GLN A 47 7.23 10.26 11.79
CA GLN A 47 8.57 10.78 11.50
C GLN A 47 8.99 10.51 10.04
N ASN A 48 8.71 9.30 9.52
CA ASN A 48 9.06 8.91 8.15
C ASN A 48 7.88 9.07 7.19
N ASP A 49 8.13 9.73 6.05
CA ASP A 49 7.14 9.93 5.00
C ASP A 49 7.18 8.77 3.99
N ILE A 50 6.33 7.76 4.21
CA ILE A 50 6.31 6.51 3.45
C ILE A 50 5.15 6.52 2.45
N PHE A 51 5.39 6.38 1.15
CA PHE A 51 4.33 6.35 0.14
C PHE A 51 4.62 5.31 -0.94
N LEU A 52 3.58 4.96 -1.71
CA LEU A 52 3.74 4.13 -2.90
C LEU A 52 4.52 4.92 -3.96
N LYS A 53 5.62 4.34 -4.44
CA LYS A 53 6.59 5.00 -5.33
C LYS A 53 6.07 5.17 -6.77
N ASN A 54 5.14 4.33 -7.19
CA ASN A 54 4.64 4.27 -8.57
C ASN A 54 3.42 5.18 -8.81
N LEU A 55 3.15 6.12 -7.92
CA LEU A 55 2.00 7.04 -8.00
C LEU A 55 2.48 8.50 -8.03
N THR A 56 1.64 9.36 -8.59
CA THR A 56 1.82 10.82 -8.53
C THR A 56 1.35 11.37 -7.18
N VAL A 57 1.77 12.59 -6.84
CA VAL A 57 1.26 13.32 -5.66
C VAL A 57 -0.26 13.45 -5.71
N ARG A 58 -0.82 13.78 -6.89
CA ARG A 58 -2.27 13.87 -7.12
C ARG A 58 -2.96 12.55 -6.88
N ASP A 59 -2.42 11.43 -7.36
CA ASP A 59 -3.02 10.10 -7.15
C ASP A 59 -3.11 9.74 -5.67
N ILE A 60 -2.06 10.05 -4.91
CA ILE A 60 -2.02 9.83 -3.46
C ILE A 60 -3.06 10.70 -2.77
N LEU A 61 -3.06 12.01 -3.03
CA LEU A 61 -4.05 12.91 -2.42
C LEU A 61 -5.47 12.49 -2.77
N MET A 62 -5.75 12.14 -4.03
CA MET A 62 -7.05 11.65 -4.47
C MET A 62 -7.47 10.37 -3.78
N PHE A 63 -6.53 9.44 -3.55
CA PHE A 63 -6.82 8.25 -2.77
C PHE A 63 -7.24 8.63 -1.34
N TYR A 64 -6.46 9.48 -0.65
CA TYR A 64 -6.76 9.91 0.71
C TYR A 64 -8.07 10.69 0.80
N THR A 65 -8.41 11.55 -0.17
CA THR A 65 -9.69 12.27 -0.21
C THR A 65 -10.87 11.33 -0.39
N GLN A 66 -10.76 10.33 -1.26
CA GLN A 66 -11.83 9.36 -1.50
C GLN A 66 -12.14 8.50 -0.27
N VAL A 67 -11.12 8.08 0.49
CA VAL A 67 -11.30 7.23 1.67
C VAL A 67 -11.61 8.00 2.95
N SER A 68 -11.28 9.30 2.99
CA SER A 68 -11.45 10.14 4.19
C SER A 68 -12.72 11.01 4.15
N LEU A 69 -13.18 11.42 2.97
CA LEU A 69 -14.35 12.29 2.79
C LEU A 69 -15.63 11.49 2.51
N PRO A 70 -16.81 11.98 2.94
CA PRO A 70 -18.09 11.29 2.77
C PRO A 70 -18.39 10.87 1.33
N SER A 71 -19.08 9.72 1.17
CA SER A 71 -19.54 9.26 -0.15
C SER A 71 -20.65 10.12 -0.75
N SER A 72 -21.35 10.93 0.08
CA SER A 72 -22.39 11.87 -0.37
C SER A 72 -21.84 13.10 -1.09
N MET A 73 -20.55 13.40 -0.92
CA MET A 73 -19.88 14.54 -1.55
C MET A 73 -19.55 14.21 -3.00
N SER A 74 -19.83 15.15 -3.91
CA SER A 74 -19.53 15.01 -5.33
C SER A 74 -18.03 14.94 -5.60
N GLN A 75 -17.62 14.36 -6.73
CA GLN A 75 -16.20 14.30 -7.10
C GLN A 75 -15.59 15.71 -7.26
N ASN A 76 -16.37 16.67 -7.77
CA ASN A 76 -15.90 18.05 -7.95
C ASN A 76 -15.63 18.75 -6.61
N GLU A 77 -16.46 18.51 -5.59
CA GLU A 77 -16.20 19.03 -4.23
C GLU A 77 -14.99 18.35 -3.59
N LYS A 78 -14.77 17.05 -3.81
CA LYS A 78 -13.56 16.37 -3.33
C LYS A 78 -12.30 16.91 -4.02
N LEU A 79 -12.40 17.22 -5.30
CA LEU A 79 -11.32 17.83 -6.09
C LEU A 79 -11.02 19.26 -5.63
N SER A 80 -12.04 20.07 -5.33
CA SER A 80 -11.82 21.43 -4.83
C SER A 80 -11.14 21.42 -3.46
N ILE A 81 -11.54 20.53 -2.55
CA ILE A 81 -10.85 20.35 -1.26
C ILE A 81 -9.38 19.95 -1.46
N LEU A 82 -9.12 19.02 -2.39
CA LEU A 82 -7.75 18.63 -2.72
C LEU A 82 -6.94 19.83 -3.22
N GLN A 83 -7.48 20.60 -4.16
CA GLN A 83 -6.82 21.78 -4.72
C GLN A 83 -6.52 22.82 -3.63
N THR A 84 -7.50 23.17 -2.80
CA THR A 84 -7.30 24.11 -1.68
C THR A 84 -6.20 23.64 -0.72
N ILE A 85 -6.13 22.33 -0.42
CA ILE A 85 -5.07 21.79 0.44
C ILE A 85 -3.71 21.86 -0.26
N ALA A 86 -3.65 21.48 -1.54
CA ALA A 86 -2.43 21.52 -2.33
C ALA A 86 -1.88 22.95 -2.46
N GLU A 87 -2.74 23.94 -2.69
CA GLU A 87 -2.42 25.36 -2.71
C GLU A 87 -1.91 25.83 -1.33
N SER A 88 -2.63 25.48 -0.25
CA SER A 88 -2.27 25.90 1.10
C SER A 88 -0.90 25.37 1.58
N LEU A 89 -0.44 24.26 1.00
CA LEU A 89 0.82 23.60 1.32
C LEU A 89 1.86 23.72 0.21
N ASN A 90 1.66 24.59 -0.78
CA ASN A 90 2.58 24.80 -1.89
C ASN A 90 2.99 23.49 -2.60
N LEU A 91 2.01 22.66 -2.97
CA LEU A 91 2.18 21.39 -3.69
C LEU A 91 1.71 21.45 -5.15
N GLU A 92 1.17 22.58 -5.61
CA GLU A 92 0.58 22.73 -6.96
C GLU A 92 1.52 22.27 -8.08
N ASN A 93 2.78 22.72 -8.03
CA ASN A 93 3.77 22.46 -9.06
C ASN A 93 4.20 21.00 -9.15
N CYS A 94 3.99 20.21 -8.09
CA CYS A 94 4.41 18.81 -8.03
C CYS A 94 3.23 17.82 -8.01
N LEU A 95 1.99 18.28 -8.19
CA LEU A 95 0.80 17.42 -8.20
C LEU A 95 0.90 16.26 -9.21
N ASP A 96 1.37 16.54 -10.41
CA ASP A 96 1.49 15.56 -11.49
C ASP A 96 2.90 14.93 -11.56
N THR A 97 3.74 15.21 -10.57
CA THR A 97 5.06 14.60 -10.42
C THR A 97 4.96 13.28 -9.66
N ASP A 98 5.78 12.32 -10.06
CA ASP A 98 5.88 11.03 -9.39
C ASP A 98 6.58 11.12 -8.04
N MET A 99 6.24 10.22 -7.12
CA MET A 99 6.97 10.08 -5.86
C MET A 99 8.45 9.70 -6.04
N GLY A 100 8.78 9.07 -7.18
CA GLY A 100 10.13 8.65 -7.55
C GLY A 100 10.55 7.30 -6.94
N LYS A 101 11.54 6.66 -7.58
CA LYS A 101 12.21 5.46 -7.04
C LYS A 101 13.48 5.95 -6.35
N GLY A 102 13.59 5.75 -5.04
CA GLY A 102 14.62 6.35 -4.17
C GLY A 102 15.99 6.55 -4.83
N GLY A 103 16.38 7.82 -5.00
CA GLY A 103 17.66 8.23 -5.59
C GLY A 103 17.57 8.74 -7.04
N ILE A 104 16.53 8.40 -7.81
CA ILE A 104 16.39 8.83 -9.21
C ILE A 104 14.97 9.36 -9.47
N GLY A 105 14.87 10.68 -9.70
CA GLY A 105 13.64 11.38 -10.02
C GLY A 105 12.61 11.46 -8.87
N GLY A 106 11.59 12.28 -9.08
CA GLY A 106 10.46 12.49 -8.17
C GLY A 106 10.55 13.75 -7.30
N ILE A 107 9.67 13.85 -6.30
CA ILE A 107 9.56 15.02 -5.44
C ILE A 107 10.68 15.14 -4.39
N SER A 108 11.00 16.37 -4.00
CA SER A 108 11.96 16.69 -2.94
C SER A 108 11.52 16.19 -1.56
N GLY A 109 12.46 16.10 -0.61
CA GLY A 109 12.17 15.73 0.78
C GLY A 109 11.18 16.67 1.46
N GLY A 110 11.30 17.99 1.22
CA GLY A 110 10.37 19.00 1.72
C GLY A 110 8.95 18.85 1.16
N GLU A 111 8.83 18.65 -0.14
CA GLU A 111 7.52 18.39 -0.79
C GLU A 111 6.89 17.10 -0.27
N ARG A 112 7.69 16.05 -0.08
CA ARG A 112 7.23 14.79 0.50
C ARG A 112 6.69 14.99 1.93
N ARG A 113 7.37 15.83 2.72
CA ARG A 113 6.89 16.16 4.07
C ARG A 113 5.57 16.93 4.03
N ARG A 114 5.46 17.91 3.13
CA ARG A 114 4.21 18.67 2.93
C ARG A 114 3.07 17.78 2.44
N LEU A 115 3.34 16.79 1.59
CA LEU A 115 2.34 15.79 1.17
C LEU A 115 1.84 14.92 2.34
N SER A 116 2.73 14.52 3.26
CA SER A 116 2.36 13.78 4.48
C SER A 116 1.41 14.59 5.37
N ILE A 117 1.71 15.87 5.54
CA ILE A 117 0.86 16.82 6.25
C ILE A 117 -0.47 17.03 5.51
N ALA A 118 -0.44 17.18 4.19
CA ALA A 118 -1.63 17.33 3.34
C ALA A 118 -2.60 16.16 3.53
N CYS A 119 -2.09 14.92 3.49
CA CYS A 119 -2.88 13.72 3.70
C CYS A 119 -3.56 13.72 5.08
N ALA A 120 -2.87 14.18 6.11
CA ALA A 120 -3.39 14.29 7.47
C ALA A 120 -4.47 15.38 7.62
N LEU A 121 -4.41 16.44 6.79
CA LEU A 121 -5.32 17.60 6.85
C LEU A 121 -6.60 17.46 6.03
N ILE A 122 -6.71 16.45 5.14
CA ILE A 122 -7.90 16.23 4.30
C ILE A 122 -9.21 16.14 5.10
N ARG A 123 -9.18 15.53 6.27
CA ARG A 123 -10.36 15.39 7.14
C ARG A 123 -10.64 16.66 7.97
N SER A 124 -9.76 17.66 7.90
CA SER A 124 -9.73 18.81 8.81
C SER A 124 -9.80 18.37 10.28
N PRO A 125 -8.81 17.61 10.78
CA PRO A 125 -8.81 17.14 12.15
C PRO A 125 -8.66 18.32 13.14
N PRO A 126 -9.34 18.30 14.30
CA PRO A 126 -9.14 19.32 15.31
C PRO A 126 -7.75 19.22 15.99
N ILE A 127 -7.17 18.02 16.08
CA ILE A 127 -5.84 17.83 16.67
C ILE A 127 -4.93 17.22 15.62
N LEU A 128 -3.84 17.90 15.29
CA LEU A 128 -2.80 17.41 14.40
C LEU A 128 -1.53 17.14 15.20
N ILE A 129 -1.04 15.91 15.20
CA ILE A 129 0.21 15.56 15.87
C ILE A 129 1.29 15.32 14.81
N LEU A 130 2.44 15.98 14.98
CA LEU A 130 3.57 15.92 14.06
C LEU A 130 4.77 15.36 14.81
N ASP A 131 5.17 14.13 14.48
CA ASP A 131 6.39 13.55 15.04
C ASP A 131 7.60 14.04 14.22
N GLU A 132 8.47 14.81 14.88
CA GLU A 132 9.74 15.33 14.34
C GLU A 132 9.67 15.88 12.89
N PRO A 133 8.83 16.91 12.61
CA PRO A 133 8.54 17.35 11.25
C PRO A 133 9.67 18.04 10.49
N THR A 134 10.75 18.42 11.17
CA THR A 134 11.91 19.09 10.57
C THR A 134 13.10 18.16 10.39
N THR A 135 13.00 16.89 10.82
CA THR A 135 14.12 15.94 10.78
C THR A 135 14.39 15.46 9.36
N GLY A 136 15.66 15.45 8.96
CA GLY A 136 16.09 15.02 7.61
C GLY A 136 15.87 16.07 6.51
N LEU A 137 15.49 17.29 6.88
CA LEU A 137 15.39 18.45 5.97
C LEU A 137 16.56 19.40 6.21
N ASP A 138 16.99 20.10 5.15
CA ASP A 138 17.91 21.23 5.28
C ASP A 138 17.23 22.41 6.01
N SER A 139 18.03 23.32 6.57
CA SER A 139 17.53 24.42 7.40
C SER A 139 16.49 25.31 6.71
N TYR A 140 16.66 25.56 5.40
CA TYR A 140 15.72 26.38 4.64
C TYR A 140 14.40 25.65 4.42
N THR A 141 14.46 24.38 4.00
CA THR A 141 13.26 23.55 3.80
C THR A 141 12.51 23.31 5.11
N ALA A 142 13.22 23.08 6.22
CA ALA A 142 12.62 22.93 7.54
C ALA A 142 11.85 24.20 7.96
N TYR A 143 12.47 25.38 7.78
CA TYR A 143 11.81 26.66 8.03
C TYR A 143 10.57 26.83 7.15
N SER A 144 10.68 26.56 5.85
CA SER A 144 9.57 26.65 4.90
C SER A 144 8.38 25.77 5.31
N VAL A 145 8.61 24.53 5.75
CA VAL A 145 7.54 23.62 6.23
C VAL A 145 6.86 24.17 7.48
N VAL A 146 7.63 24.62 8.47
CA VAL A 146 7.09 25.19 9.72
C VAL A 146 6.31 26.48 9.46
N GLU A 147 6.82 27.34 8.58
CA GLU A 147 6.15 28.58 8.17
C GLU A 147 4.83 28.29 7.45
N THR A 148 4.81 27.28 6.57
CA THR A 148 3.58 26.83 5.91
C THR A 148 2.55 26.32 6.93
N LEU A 149 2.98 25.53 7.91
CA LEU A 149 2.12 25.07 9.02
C LEU A 149 1.57 26.22 9.87
N ARG A 150 2.40 27.21 10.18
CA ARG A 150 2.01 28.42 10.91
C ARG A 150 0.96 29.21 10.12
N ASN A 151 1.18 29.39 8.82
CA ASN A 151 0.25 30.07 7.93
C ASN A 151 -1.08 29.32 7.78
N TYR A 152 -1.02 27.98 7.74
CA TYR A 152 -2.23 27.16 7.75
C TYR A 152 -3.01 27.33 9.05
N ALA A 153 -2.35 27.21 10.21
CA ALA A 153 -2.97 27.33 11.53
C ALA A 153 -3.60 28.72 11.74
N THR A 154 -2.88 29.79 11.38
CA THR A 154 -3.40 31.17 11.52
C THR A 154 -4.59 31.43 10.59
N LYS A 155 -4.57 30.92 9.35
CA LYS A 155 -5.72 31.01 8.43
C LYS A 155 -6.93 30.26 8.97
N THR A 156 -6.75 29.07 9.53
CA THR A 156 -7.86 28.30 10.11
C THR A 156 -8.41 29.00 11.35
N THR A 157 -7.57 29.40 12.31
CA THR A 157 -8.01 30.12 13.51
C THR A 157 -8.75 31.42 13.18
N ARG A 158 -8.25 32.23 12.24
CA ARG A 158 -8.95 33.45 11.79
C ARG A 158 -10.31 33.17 11.16
N LEU A 159 -10.43 32.10 10.37
CA LEU A 159 -11.72 31.65 9.83
C LEU A 159 -12.70 31.29 10.95
N PHE A 160 -12.24 30.64 12.04
CA PHE A 160 -13.07 30.35 13.21
C PHE A 160 -13.51 31.60 13.94
N ASP A 161 -12.60 32.51 14.24
CA ASP A 161 -12.92 33.77 14.93
C ASP A 161 -13.98 34.55 14.13
N THR A 162 -13.83 34.62 12.81
CA THR A 162 -14.77 35.32 11.92
C THR A 162 -16.15 34.63 11.86
N ILE A 163 -16.18 33.29 11.85
CA ILE A 163 -17.43 32.51 11.82
C ILE A 163 -18.14 32.58 13.18
N GLU A 164 -17.42 32.47 14.30
CA GLU A 164 -17.97 32.64 15.64
C GLU A 164 -18.50 34.04 15.85
N GLU A 165 -17.80 35.07 15.41
CA GLU A 165 -18.26 36.46 15.50
C GLU A 165 -19.53 36.69 14.67
N LYS A 166 -19.61 36.12 13.46
CA LYS A 166 -20.83 36.15 12.62
C LYS A 166 -21.98 35.34 13.21
N LYS A 167 -21.70 34.19 13.83
CA LYS A 167 -22.71 33.36 14.53
C LYS A 167 -23.23 34.05 15.80
N LYS A 168 -22.36 34.67 16.59
CA LYS A 168 -22.75 35.53 17.72
C LYS A 168 -23.64 36.68 17.21
N LYS A 169 -23.21 37.44 16.19
CA LYS A 169 -24.04 38.51 15.60
C LYS A 169 -25.40 38.03 15.04
N LYS A 170 -25.50 36.82 14.48
CA LYS A 170 -26.78 36.22 14.03
C LYS A 170 -27.64 35.68 15.18
N SER A 171 -27.05 35.08 16.21
CA SER A 171 -27.77 34.56 17.38
C SER A 171 -28.40 35.68 18.19
N TRP A 172 -27.72 36.83 18.29
CA TRP A 172 -28.25 38.02 18.94
C TRP A 172 -29.43 38.65 18.18
N LYS A 173 -29.50 38.48 16.85
CA LYS A 173 -30.68 38.89 16.04
C LYS A 173 -31.83 37.90 16.07
N LYS A 174 -31.61 36.65 16.49
CA LYS A 174 -32.62 35.57 16.46
C LYS A 174 -33.25 35.26 17.83
N HIS A 175 -32.79 35.86 18.92
CA HIS A 175 -33.44 35.80 20.23
C HIS A 175 -34.45 36.92 20.48
N ALA A 176 -34.87 37.63 19.43
CA ALA A 176 -35.92 38.64 19.50
C ALA A 176 -37.27 38.18 18.91
N ASN A 177 -37.40 36.98 18.34
CA ASN A 177 -38.70 36.43 17.93
C ASN A 177 -38.65 34.89 17.76
N ASP A 178 -39.71 34.27 18.24
CA ASP A 178 -40.21 32.91 18.03
C ASP A 178 -39.55 31.72 18.74
N GLY A 179 -40.41 31.09 19.56
CA GLY A 179 -40.28 29.71 20.02
C GLY A 179 -40.66 28.71 18.93
N GLU A 180 -40.23 27.47 19.18
CA GLU A 180 -40.51 26.26 18.38
C GLU A 180 -39.96 26.25 16.94
N ASP A 181 -38.86 25.51 16.72
CA ASP A 181 -38.89 24.26 15.94
C ASP A 181 -37.47 23.61 15.95
N ARG A 182 -37.36 22.41 16.55
CA ARG A 182 -36.12 21.63 16.61
C ARG A 182 -36.13 20.56 15.51
N ARG A 183 -36.06 20.95 14.24
CA ARG A 183 -35.81 19.99 13.14
C ARG A 183 -35.26 20.70 11.90
N ALA A 184 -33.94 20.88 11.84
CA ALA A 184 -33.10 20.89 10.62
C ALA A 184 -31.73 21.54 10.89
N LEU A 185 -30.78 20.76 11.39
CA LEU A 185 -29.37 21.10 11.29
C LEU A 185 -28.67 20.01 10.46
N ARG A 186 -28.87 20.06 9.14
CA ARG A 186 -27.97 19.42 8.17
C ARG A 186 -26.66 20.22 8.16
N GLY A 187 -25.81 19.97 9.16
CA GLY A 187 -24.52 20.65 9.32
C GLY A 187 -23.45 20.06 8.41
N HIS A 188 -22.86 20.91 7.57
CA HIS A 188 -21.64 20.62 6.83
C HIS A 188 -20.47 20.47 7.82
N CYS A 189 -19.68 19.42 7.68
CA CYS A 189 -18.72 18.89 8.68
C CYS A 189 -17.40 19.67 8.84
N TYR A 190 -17.31 20.95 8.46
CA TYR A 190 -16.02 21.63 8.34
C TYR A 190 -15.89 22.77 9.35
N SER A 191 -15.42 22.42 10.55
CA SER A 191 -14.78 23.35 11.48
C SER A 191 -13.59 22.60 12.10
N ALA A 192 -12.42 23.22 12.26
CA ALA A 192 -11.22 22.64 12.86
C ALA A 192 -10.26 23.74 13.32
N SER A 193 -10.23 24.04 14.62
CA SER A 193 -9.10 24.78 15.23
C SER A 193 -7.93 23.80 15.32
N VAL A 194 -6.87 23.95 14.53
CA VAL A 194 -5.75 23.00 14.52
C VAL A 194 -4.77 23.34 15.64
N ALA A 195 -4.80 22.59 16.74
CA ALA A 195 -3.72 22.56 17.72
C ALA A 195 -2.67 21.53 17.26
N TYR A 196 -1.39 21.92 17.22
CA TYR A 196 -0.30 20.99 16.93
C TYR A 196 0.69 20.85 18.08
N LEU A 197 1.06 19.61 18.36
CA LEU A 197 2.07 19.24 19.34
C LEU A 197 3.34 18.88 18.58
N GLN A 198 4.37 19.71 18.71
CA GLN A 198 5.68 19.50 18.08
C GLN A 198 6.71 19.15 19.17
N VAL A 199 7.45 18.07 18.95
CA VAL A 199 8.64 17.77 19.74
C VAL A 199 9.83 17.68 18.79
N THR A 200 10.77 18.63 18.88
CA THR A 200 11.99 18.62 18.07
C THR A 200 13.21 18.15 18.85
N ARG A 201 14.26 17.79 18.10
CA ARG A 201 15.65 17.76 18.57
C ARG A 201 16.17 19.20 18.72
N ALA A 202 17.01 19.42 19.72
CA ALA A 202 17.75 20.68 19.87
C ALA A 202 18.89 20.73 18.83
N PRO A 203 19.10 21.86 18.13
CA PRO A 203 20.29 22.05 17.30
C PRO A 203 21.53 22.28 18.17
N LEU A 204 22.67 21.71 17.74
CA LEU A 204 23.99 21.98 18.33
C LEU A 204 24.60 23.23 17.66
N GLY A 205 24.67 24.34 18.40
CA GLY A 205 25.44 25.58 18.12
C GLY A 205 24.85 26.49 17.03
N SER A 206 24.68 27.81 17.19
CA SER A 206 25.32 28.79 18.08
C SER A 206 24.30 29.75 18.73
N ALA A 207 24.41 29.92 20.04
CA ALA A 207 23.92 31.02 20.90
C ALA A 207 22.58 31.70 20.52
N ASN A 208 21.50 31.27 21.17
CA ASN A 208 20.28 32.06 21.32
C ASN A 208 19.94 32.14 22.83
N PRO A 209 19.47 33.28 23.38
CA PRO A 209 19.46 33.55 24.83
C PRO A 209 18.33 32.83 25.60
N LYS A 210 17.94 31.62 25.16
CA LYS A 210 16.96 30.74 25.82
C LYS A 210 17.57 29.45 26.39
N ASP A 211 18.88 29.26 26.26
CA ASP A 211 19.58 28.04 26.70
C ASP A 211 20.09 28.08 28.16
N THR A 212 19.79 29.13 28.93
CA THR A 212 20.30 29.30 30.31
C THR A 212 19.68 28.39 31.37
N ASN A 213 18.71 27.52 31.03
CA ASN A 213 18.06 26.63 32.01
C ASN A 213 18.30 25.12 31.79
N SER A 214 19.22 24.70 30.92
CA SER A 214 19.50 23.28 30.66
C SER A 214 20.86 22.75 31.14
N ASP A 215 21.62 23.53 31.89
CA ASP A 215 22.86 23.04 32.52
C ASP A 215 22.55 22.24 33.80
N ILE A 216 22.00 21.04 33.62
CA ILE A 216 22.06 19.96 34.61
C ILE A 216 22.89 18.84 33.95
N PRO A 217 24.00 18.39 34.56
CA PRO A 217 24.99 17.58 33.87
C PRO A 217 24.45 16.18 33.57
N THR A 218 24.33 15.86 32.28
CA THR A 218 24.18 14.49 31.80
C THR A 218 25.52 13.76 31.98
N LEU A 219 25.59 12.83 32.93
CA LEU A 219 26.67 11.84 33.01
C LEU A 219 26.55 10.91 31.79
N ALA A 220 27.47 11.05 30.85
CA ALA A 220 27.72 10.05 29.81
C ALA A 220 28.60 8.96 30.43
N GLU A 221 28.08 7.75 30.58
CA GLU A 221 28.87 6.58 30.96
C GLU A 221 29.57 6.00 29.72
N GLU A 222 30.89 6.18 29.65
CA GLU A 222 31.80 5.35 28.85
C GLU A 222 31.94 3.96 29.51
N HIS A 223 32.04 2.94 28.66
CA HIS A 223 32.14 1.53 29.04
C HIS A 223 33.28 1.22 30.03
N THR A 224 32.97 0.64 31.20
CA THR A 224 33.77 -0.44 31.84
C THR A 224 32.95 -1.24 32.87
N SER A 225 32.91 -2.57 32.66
CA SER A 225 32.74 -3.68 33.63
C SER A 225 31.89 -3.54 34.92
N ARG A 226 30.98 -4.53 35.04
CA ARG A 226 30.44 -5.23 36.24
C ARG A 226 29.20 -4.68 36.98
N SER A 227 28.34 -5.67 37.23
CA SER A 227 27.32 -5.79 38.27
C SER A 227 25.94 -5.20 37.99
N CYS A 228 25.01 -6.13 37.73
CA CYS A 228 23.59 -5.99 37.98
C CYS A 228 23.36 -5.42 39.39
N GLY A 229 22.61 -4.33 39.51
CA GLY A 229 22.28 -3.70 40.78
C GLY A 229 21.22 -2.64 40.57
N GLU A 230 20.03 -2.89 41.10
CA GLU A 230 18.90 -1.97 41.18
C GLU A 230 19.36 -0.56 41.57
N LYS A 231 19.11 0.43 40.70
CA LYS A 231 19.18 1.84 41.09
C LYS A 231 17.95 2.59 40.60
N SER A 232 17.05 2.74 41.56
CA SER A 232 15.91 3.64 41.60
C SER A 232 16.34 5.04 41.18
N VAL A 233 15.71 5.58 40.14
CA VAL A 233 15.82 7.00 39.81
C VAL A 233 15.13 7.78 40.93
N LYS A 234 15.94 8.38 41.82
CA LYS A 234 15.48 9.32 42.84
C LYS A 234 14.74 10.46 42.16
N ALA A 235 13.48 10.65 42.57
CA ALA A 235 12.67 11.80 42.21
C ALA A 235 13.45 13.08 42.53
N ILE A 236 13.67 13.90 41.50
CA ILE A 236 14.02 15.30 41.69
C ILE A 236 12.81 15.92 42.35
N SER A 237 12.94 16.20 43.66
CA SER A 237 11.96 16.97 44.43
C SER A 237 11.90 18.37 43.82
N ILE A 238 10.83 18.64 43.07
CA ILE A 238 10.47 19.99 42.66
C ILE A 238 10.15 20.73 43.96
N ASN A 239 10.99 21.72 44.32
CA ASN A 239 10.82 22.53 45.52
C ASN A 239 9.42 23.16 45.54
N SER A 240 8.81 23.05 46.72
CA SER A 240 7.46 23.45 47.06
C SER A 240 7.23 24.96 47.00
N GLN A 241 6.81 25.49 45.84
CA GLN A 241 6.09 26.77 45.78
C GLN A 241 5.29 27.04 44.49
N TYR A 242 5.21 26.07 43.58
CA TYR A 242 4.36 26.15 42.39
C TYR A 242 3.70 24.79 42.16
N GLU A 243 2.50 24.59 42.72
CA GLU A 243 1.58 23.64 42.11
C GLU A 243 1.20 24.23 40.75
N PRO A 244 1.53 23.59 39.61
CA PRO A 244 0.91 24.01 38.37
C PRO A 244 -0.57 23.69 38.53
N ARG A 245 -1.39 24.72 38.76
CA ARG A 245 -2.81 24.65 38.39
C ARG A 245 -2.83 24.30 36.92
N ILE A 246 -3.07 23.03 36.61
CA ILE A 246 -3.54 22.62 35.31
C ILE A 246 -4.99 23.05 35.30
N ASP A 247 -5.22 24.35 35.11
CA ASP A 247 -6.54 24.88 34.83
C ASP A 247 -6.93 24.32 33.46
N ILE A 248 -7.68 23.22 33.47
CA ILE A 248 -8.35 22.70 32.29
C ILE A 248 -9.51 23.65 32.03
N GLU A 249 -9.21 24.82 31.46
CA GLU A 249 -10.27 25.67 30.92
C GLU A 249 -10.94 24.91 29.77
N CYS A 250 -12.15 24.42 30.03
CA CYS A 250 -13.00 23.79 29.04
C CYS A 250 -13.41 24.82 27.98
N GLY A 251 -12.64 24.90 26.91
CA GLY A 251 -13.10 25.55 25.68
C GLY A 251 -14.31 24.80 25.12
N THR A 252 -15.43 25.50 24.90
CA THR A 252 -16.73 25.00 24.43
C THR A 252 -16.73 24.47 22.98
N GLY A 253 -15.56 24.32 22.34
CA GLY A 253 -15.43 23.96 20.92
C GLY A 253 -15.48 22.46 20.63
N VAL A 254 -14.99 21.60 21.53
CA VAL A 254 -14.86 20.15 21.27
C VAL A 254 -16.20 19.41 21.31
N GLU A 255 -17.19 19.91 22.06
CA GLU A 255 -18.52 19.30 22.17
C GLU A 255 -19.19 19.10 20.80
N ASN A 256 -19.05 20.07 19.89
CA ASN A 256 -19.57 19.96 18.52
C ASN A 256 -18.98 18.76 17.74
N TYR A 257 -17.74 18.36 18.04
CA TYR A 257 -17.09 17.21 17.41
C TYR A 257 -17.49 15.89 18.04
N LEU A 258 -17.89 15.86 19.31
CA LEU A 258 -18.45 14.66 19.92
C LEU A 258 -19.76 14.27 19.24
N TYR A 259 -20.61 15.26 18.96
CA TYR A 259 -21.91 15.05 18.31
C TYR A 259 -21.88 15.03 16.78
N ALA A 260 -20.77 15.38 16.13
CA ALA A 260 -20.67 15.26 14.67
C ALA A 260 -20.89 13.79 14.23
N PRO A 261 -21.77 13.48 13.27
CA PRO A 261 -21.95 12.11 12.83
C PRO A 261 -20.62 11.54 12.31
N GLU A 262 -20.33 10.27 12.61
CA GLU A 262 -19.18 9.62 11.99
C GLU A 262 -19.36 9.67 10.47
N CYS A 263 -18.51 10.44 9.78
CA CYS A 263 -18.40 10.41 8.34
C CYS A 263 -17.85 9.03 7.94
N ARG A 264 -18.75 8.05 7.90
CA ARG A 264 -18.45 6.65 7.61
C ARG A 264 -18.53 6.47 6.11
N VAL A 265 -17.37 6.48 5.47
CA VAL A 265 -17.24 6.11 4.07
C VAL A 265 -17.58 4.62 3.93
N SER A 266 -18.40 4.28 2.95
CA SER A 266 -18.80 2.89 2.72
C SER A 266 -17.57 2.02 2.42
N ASP A 267 -17.58 0.77 2.89
CA ASP A 267 -16.48 -0.16 2.63
C ASP A 267 -16.33 -0.43 1.12
N TRP A 268 -17.41 -0.30 0.34
CA TRP A 268 -17.37 -0.36 -1.12
C TRP A 268 -16.65 0.84 -1.75
N THR A 269 -16.88 2.06 -1.26
CA THR A 269 -16.14 3.24 -1.73
C THR A 269 -14.65 3.09 -1.45
N LYS A 270 -14.28 2.56 -0.27
CA LYS A 270 -12.89 2.29 0.09
C LYS A 270 -12.27 1.22 -0.81
N LEU A 271 -13.00 0.13 -1.07
CA LEU A 271 -12.56 -0.93 -1.97
C LEU A 271 -12.32 -0.38 -3.38
N ARG A 272 -13.27 0.40 -3.92
CA ARG A 272 -13.13 1.03 -5.24
C ARG A 272 -11.92 1.96 -5.31
N ALA A 273 -11.70 2.79 -4.29
CA ALA A 273 -10.55 3.69 -4.24
C ALA A 273 -9.22 2.92 -4.22
N LEU A 274 -9.14 1.83 -3.44
CA LEU A 274 -7.98 0.95 -3.42
C LEU A 274 -7.75 0.25 -4.75
N ILE A 275 -8.79 -0.29 -5.39
CA ILE A 275 -8.69 -0.91 -6.72
C ILE A 275 -8.16 0.10 -7.73
N GLN A 276 -8.70 1.33 -7.74
CA GLN A 276 -8.25 2.39 -8.66
C GLN A 276 -6.77 2.75 -8.43
N ARG A 277 -6.36 2.88 -7.17
CA ARG A 277 -4.97 3.15 -6.80
C ARG A 277 -4.03 2.03 -7.25
N ASP A 278 -4.37 0.80 -6.91
CA ASP A 278 -3.53 -0.36 -7.19
C ASP A 278 -3.47 -0.65 -8.69
N PHE A 279 -4.58 -0.45 -9.41
CA PHE A 279 -4.63 -0.53 -10.87
C PHE A 279 -3.72 0.50 -11.56
N LYS A 280 -3.76 1.77 -11.13
CA LYS A 280 -2.87 2.80 -11.66
C LYS A 280 -1.40 2.45 -11.42
N ALA A 281 -1.08 2.01 -10.21
CA ALA A 281 0.28 1.59 -9.85
C ALA A 281 0.74 0.40 -10.70
N SER A 282 -0.12 -0.59 -10.92
CA SER A 282 0.21 -1.79 -11.70
C SER A 282 0.32 -1.53 -13.20
N VAL A 283 -0.54 -0.67 -13.77
CA VAL A 283 -0.45 -0.29 -15.20
C VAL A 283 0.87 0.41 -15.47
N LYS A 284 1.31 1.30 -14.58
CA LYS A 284 2.58 2.00 -14.73
C LYS A 284 3.78 1.06 -14.66
N GLU A 285 3.71 0.05 -13.79
CA GLU A 285 4.72 -1.01 -13.71
C GLU A 285 4.72 -1.88 -14.97
N TRP A 286 3.54 -2.20 -15.50
CA TRP A 286 3.36 -3.03 -16.70
C TRP A 286 3.86 -2.37 -17.98
N ILE A 287 3.61 -1.06 -18.16
CA ILE A 287 4.10 -0.27 -19.31
C ILE A 287 5.60 0.00 -19.23
N ALA A 288 6.25 -0.28 -18.10
CA ALA A 288 7.68 -0.02 -17.94
C ALA A 288 8.48 -0.73 -19.05
N PRO A 289 9.43 -0.04 -19.73
CA PRO A 289 10.14 -0.60 -20.88
C PRO A 289 10.79 -1.95 -20.59
N LEU A 290 11.39 -2.11 -19.41
CA LEU A 290 12.01 -3.36 -18.98
C LEU A 290 11.03 -4.54 -18.90
N HIS A 291 9.79 -4.29 -18.48
CA HIS A 291 8.76 -5.32 -18.39
C HIS A 291 8.28 -5.72 -19.80
N LEU A 292 7.99 -4.72 -20.65
CA LEU A 292 7.55 -4.96 -22.03
C LEU A 292 8.64 -5.63 -22.87
N THR A 293 9.91 -5.24 -22.73
CA THR A 293 11.00 -5.90 -23.44
C THR A 293 11.17 -7.33 -22.99
N HIS A 294 11.10 -7.59 -21.67
CA HIS A 294 11.17 -8.94 -21.13
C HIS A 294 10.05 -9.82 -21.67
N ILE A 295 8.79 -9.35 -21.66
CA ILE A 295 7.66 -10.19 -22.08
C ILE A 295 7.68 -10.49 -23.59
N ILE A 296 8.03 -9.50 -24.42
CA ILE A 296 8.10 -9.67 -25.88
C ILE A 296 9.27 -10.58 -26.24
N LEU A 297 10.47 -10.31 -25.72
CA LEU A 297 11.65 -11.11 -25.99
C LEU A 297 11.45 -12.55 -25.54
N PHE A 298 10.88 -12.75 -24.35
CA PHE A 298 10.61 -14.07 -23.83
C PHE A 298 9.59 -14.83 -24.68
N SER A 299 8.48 -14.19 -25.06
CA SER A 299 7.45 -14.79 -25.92
C SER A 299 8.03 -15.19 -27.27
N PHE A 300 8.87 -14.33 -27.86
CA PHE A 300 9.59 -14.61 -29.10
C PHE A 300 10.56 -15.79 -28.94
N MET A 301 11.38 -15.82 -27.88
CA MET A 301 12.33 -16.91 -27.64
C MET A 301 11.62 -18.24 -27.41
N SER A 302 10.52 -18.24 -26.65
CA SER A 302 9.68 -19.43 -26.46
C SER A 302 9.09 -19.90 -27.79
N ALA A 303 8.61 -18.97 -28.62
CA ALA A 303 8.08 -19.30 -29.94
C ALA A 303 9.19 -19.85 -30.86
N ALA A 304 10.37 -19.24 -30.89
CA ALA A 304 11.48 -19.70 -31.71
C ALA A 304 12.00 -21.08 -31.28
N ALA A 305 12.05 -21.36 -29.97
CA ALA A 305 12.53 -22.63 -29.43
C ALA A 305 11.61 -23.81 -29.74
N PHE A 306 10.28 -23.61 -29.67
CA PHE A 306 9.30 -24.69 -29.79
C PHE A 306 8.51 -24.70 -31.11
N ASN A 307 8.49 -23.59 -31.85
CA ASN A 307 7.79 -23.45 -33.14
C ASN A 307 8.77 -23.17 -34.30
N GLY A 308 10.08 -23.10 -34.04
CA GLY A 308 11.10 -22.65 -34.98
C GLY A 308 11.23 -23.49 -36.24
N TRP A 309 10.88 -24.77 -36.20
CA TRP A 309 10.76 -25.65 -37.36
C TRP A 309 9.38 -26.29 -37.27
N THR A 310 8.70 -26.44 -38.41
CA THR A 310 7.42 -27.14 -38.52
C THR A 310 7.49 -28.45 -37.76
N VAL A 311 7.00 -28.50 -36.51
CA VAL A 311 7.01 -29.75 -35.74
C VAL A 311 6.04 -30.65 -36.47
N ILE A 312 6.61 -31.54 -37.29
CA ILE A 312 5.84 -32.57 -37.96
C ILE A 312 5.22 -33.35 -36.81
N ARG A 313 3.88 -33.36 -36.72
CA ARG A 313 3.15 -34.11 -35.70
C ARG A 313 3.40 -35.60 -35.93
N SER A 314 4.52 -36.08 -35.40
CA SER A 314 5.05 -37.42 -35.56
C SER A 314 5.41 -37.95 -34.18
N GLU A 315 5.36 -39.27 -34.02
CA GLU A 315 5.73 -39.96 -32.78
C GLU A 315 7.09 -39.50 -32.22
N GLN A 316 8.06 -39.20 -33.08
CA GLN A 316 9.41 -38.75 -32.67
C GLN A 316 9.41 -37.42 -31.90
N TYR A 317 8.40 -36.55 -32.10
CA TYR A 317 8.36 -35.20 -31.55
C TYR A 317 7.36 -35.04 -30.40
N ILE A 318 6.83 -36.14 -29.85
CA ILE A 318 5.90 -36.11 -28.71
C ILE A 318 6.53 -35.42 -27.49
N HIS A 319 7.82 -35.64 -27.24
CA HIS A 319 8.53 -35.01 -26.12
C HIS A 319 8.64 -33.49 -26.27
N GLU A 320 8.81 -32.99 -27.50
CA GLU A 320 8.85 -31.56 -27.80
C GLU A 320 7.48 -30.91 -27.63
N ILE A 321 6.41 -31.58 -28.10
CA ILE A 321 5.02 -31.14 -27.91
C ILE A 321 4.65 -31.09 -26.43
N ASN A 322 5.06 -32.06 -25.62
CA ASN A 322 4.82 -32.01 -24.18
C ASN A 322 5.72 -30.97 -23.49
N GLY A 323 6.96 -30.81 -23.96
CA GLY A 323 7.92 -29.82 -23.48
C GLY A 323 7.42 -28.39 -23.63
N LYS A 324 6.78 -28.04 -24.76
CA LYS A 324 6.25 -26.69 -24.99
C LYS A 324 5.21 -26.28 -23.92
N HIS A 325 4.29 -27.18 -23.59
CA HIS A 325 3.22 -26.92 -22.61
C HIS A 325 3.75 -26.87 -21.18
N PHE A 326 4.67 -27.78 -20.86
CA PHE A 326 5.35 -27.79 -19.57
C PHE A 326 6.12 -26.47 -19.36
N PHE A 327 6.90 -26.06 -20.36
CA PHE A 327 7.68 -24.82 -20.29
C PHE A 327 6.79 -23.59 -20.11
N ALA A 328 5.69 -23.49 -20.87
CA ALA A 328 4.74 -22.39 -20.74
C ALA A 328 4.15 -22.31 -19.32
N CYS A 329 3.69 -23.44 -18.76
CA CYS A 329 3.15 -23.47 -17.39
C CYS A 329 4.19 -23.07 -16.35
N CYS A 330 5.40 -23.63 -16.44
CA CYS A 330 6.48 -23.33 -15.52
C CYS A 330 6.86 -21.85 -15.54
N GLN A 331 7.00 -21.26 -16.73
CA GLN A 331 7.34 -19.86 -16.86
C GLN A 331 6.31 -18.96 -16.19
N PHE A 332 5.04 -19.10 -16.57
CA PHE A 332 3.99 -18.20 -16.07
C PHE A 332 3.84 -18.31 -14.56
N MET A 333 3.95 -19.53 -14.03
CA MET A 333 3.91 -19.75 -12.60
C MET A 333 5.11 -19.09 -11.91
N LEU A 334 6.33 -19.41 -12.33
CA LEU A 334 7.56 -18.89 -11.72
C LEU A 334 7.60 -17.37 -11.80
N SER A 335 7.43 -16.80 -13.00
CA SER A 335 7.48 -15.35 -13.22
C SER A 335 6.46 -14.62 -12.35
N THR A 336 5.22 -15.10 -12.30
CA THR A 336 4.16 -14.46 -11.49
C THR A 336 4.42 -14.58 -9.98
N VAL A 337 4.91 -15.74 -9.50
CA VAL A 337 5.27 -15.92 -8.09
C VAL A 337 6.39 -14.96 -7.71
N PHE A 338 7.50 -14.92 -8.46
CA PHE A 338 8.66 -14.08 -8.16
C PHE A 338 8.36 -12.59 -8.26
N ASN A 339 7.57 -12.14 -9.25
CA ASN A 339 7.17 -10.74 -9.36
C ASN A 339 6.31 -10.28 -8.18
N ASN A 340 5.44 -11.14 -7.64
CA ASN A 340 4.59 -10.79 -6.50
C ASN A 340 5.26 -10.99 -5.15
N LEU A 341 6.38 -11.70 -5.10
CA LEU A 341 7.13 -12.03 -3.89
C LEU A 341 7.67 -10.78 -3.17
N LEU A 342 8.08 -9.78 -3.94
CA LEU A 342 8.70 -8.54 -3.45
C LEU A 342 7.68 -7.45 -3.10
N LEU A 343 6.43 -7.65 -3.50
CA LEU A 343 5.40 -6.63 -3.42
C LEU A 343 5.07 -6.25 -1.98
N PHE A 344 4.68 -7.22 -1.15
CA PHE A 344 4.21 -6.94 0.20
C PHE A 344 5.32 -6.43 1.13
N PRO A 345 6.55 -6.99 1.15
CA PRO A 345 7.67 -6.43 1.92
C PRO A 345 7.90 -4.95 1.62
N SER A 346 7.78 -4.54 0.35
CA SER A 346 7.99 -3.14 -0.05
C SER A 346 6.86 -2.19 0.35
N GLU A 347 5.63 -2.70 0.49
CA GLU A 347 4.43 -1.91 0.83
C GLU A 347 4.02 -2.01 2.30
N ARG A 348 4.64 -2.91 3.07
CA ARG A 348 4.26 -3.28 4.44
C ARG A 348 4.08 -2.07 5.36
N ASP A 349 4.98 -1.10 5.26
CA ASP A 349 4.97 0.06 6.14
C ASP A 349 3.87 1.07 5.75
N VAL A 350 3.61 1.23 4.45
CA VAL A 350 2.48 2.03 3.95
C VAL A 350 1.17 1.41 4.45
N TYR A 351 1.02 0.09 4.28
CA TYR A 351 -0.16 -0.65 4.72
C TYR A 351 -0.36 -0.51 6.24
N ARG A 352 0.68 -0.72 7.05
CA ARG A 352 0.59 -0.61 8.52
C ARG A 352 0.16 0.77 8.98
N ARG A 353 0.71 1.83 8.35
CA ARG A 353 0.31 3.21 8.65
C ARG A 353 -1.16 3.45 8.32
N GLU A 354 -1.58 3.13 7.10
CA GLU A 354 -2.93 3.40 6.60
C GLU A 354 -4.00 2.58 7.34
N HIS A 355 -3.70 1.31 7.61
CA HIS A 355 -4.56 0.44 8.41
C HIS A 355 -4.61 0.89 9.87
N GLY A 356 -3.47 1.29 10.47
CA GLY A 356 -3.39 1.84 11.82
C GLY A 356 -4.20 3.13 11.98
N ALA A 357 -4.17 4.01 10.98
CA ALA A 357 -5.01 5.20 10.90
C ALA A 357 -6.51 4.87 10.70
N GLY A 358 -6.84 3.62 10.35
CA GLY A 358 -8.21 3.15 10.20
C GLY A 358 -8.86 3.51 8.85
N LEU A 359 -8.06 3.75 7.81
CA LEU A 359 -8.59 4.08 6.48
C LEU A 359 -9.39 2.91 5.88
N TYR A 360 -8.87 1.69 5.97
CA TYR A 360 -9.48 0.47 5.41
C TYR A 360 -9.16 -0.79 6.22
N ARG A 361 -9.93 -1.87 5.96
CA ARG A 361 -9.75 -3.19 6.58
C ARG A 361 -8.75 -4.04 5.80
N VAL A 362 -8.24 -5.09 6.46
CA VAL A 362 -7.32 -6.08 5.86
C VAL A 362 -7.93 -6.75 4.62
N SER A 363 -9.18 -7.20 4.73
CA SER A 363 -9.88 -7.86 3.61
C SER A 363 -10.07 -6.94 2.41
N THR A 364 -10.39 -5.66 2.65
CA THR A 364 -10.53 -4.65 1.59
C THR A 364 -9.22 -4.44 0.84
N TYR A 365 -8.10 -4.38 1.57
CA TYR A 365 -6.77 -4.25 0.96
C TYR A 365 -6.42 -5.48 0.11
N TYR A 366 -6.58 -6.69 0.65
CA TYR A 366 -6.26 -7.92 -0.09
C TYR A 366 -7.07 -8.07 -1.38
N ILE A 367 -8.40 -7.89 -1.29
CA ILE A 367 -9.29 -8.01 -2.46
C ILE A 367 -8.93 -6.95 -3.51
N ALA A 368 -8.69 -5.70 -3.09
CA ALA A 368 -8.28 -4.66 -4.02
C ALA A 368 -6.97 -5.00 -4.74
N LYS A 369 -6.00 -5.56 -4.01
CA LYS A 369 -4.69 -5.94 -4.55
C LYS A 369 -4.80 -7.02 -5.61
N VAL A 370 -5.61 -8.04 -5.36
CA VAL A 370 -5.88 -9.12 -6.33
C VAL A 370 -6.53 -8.54 -7.59
N ILE A 371 -7.60 -7.76 -7.43
CA ILE A 371 -8.37 -7.21 -8.56
C ILE A 371 -7.55 -6.22 -9.39
N GLY A 372 -6.78 -5.35 -8.74
CA GLY A 372 -5.98 -4.31 -9.41
C GLY A 372 -4.98 -4.87 -10.42
N LYS A 373 -4.50 -6.11 -10.23
CA LYS A 373 -3.54 -6.77 -11.11
C LYS A 373 -4.16 -7.66 -12.20
N ILE A 374 -5.49 -7.86 -12.22
CA ILE A 374 -6.14 -8.77 -13.18
C ILE A 374 -5.83 -8.37 -14.63
N LEU A 375 -5.94 -7.08 -14.96
CA LEU A 375 -5.73 -6.62 -16.34
C LEU A 375 -4.28 -6.78 -16.81
N PRO A 376 -3.24 -6.33 -16.06
CA PRO A 376 -1.85 -6.62 -16.43
C PRO A 376 -1.56 -8.11 -16.66
N LEU A 377 -2.03 -8.98 -15.76
CA LEU A 377 -1.81 -10.44 -15.89
C LEU A 377 -2.54 -11.04 -17.10
N PHE A 378 -3.74 -10.54 -17.40
CA PHE A 378 -4.47 -10.91 -18.61
C PHE A 378 -3.71 -10.50 -19.86
N LEU A 379 -3.19 -9.27 -19.91
CA LEU A 379 -2.40 -8.78 -21.04
C LEU A 379 -1.08 -9.55 -21.20
N ASP A 380 -0.43 -9.93 -20.11
CA ASP A 380 0.78 -10.75 -20.15
C ASP A 380 0.53 -12.10 -20.81
N THR A 381 -0.56 -12.76 -20.39
CA THR A 381 -0.99 -14.04 -20.94
C THR A 381 -1.38 -13.89 -22.42
N LEU A 382 -2.10 -12.82 -22.75
CA LEU A 382 -2.58 -12.55 -24.12
C LEU A 382 -1.42 -12.27 -25.08
N ILE A 383 -0.45 -11.44 -24.70
CA ILE A 383 0.70 -11.10 -25.54
C ILE A 383 1.52 -12.35 -25.85
N PHE A 384 1.80 -13.17 -24.84
CA PHE A 384 2.52 -14.43 -25.04
C PHE A 384 1.75 -15.37 -25.97
N ASP A 385 0.47 -15.60 -25.71
CA ASP A 385 -0.34 -16.54 -26.49
C ASP A 385 -0.50 -16.07 -27.95
N VAL A 386 -0.67 -14.77 -28.18
CA VAL A 386 -0.75 -14.19 -29.53
C VAL A 386 0.61 -14.26 -30.25
N ILE A 387 1.71 -13.85 -29.62
CA ILE A 387 3.04 -13.89 -30.25
C ILE A 387 3.39 -15.32 -30.62
N THR A 388 3.21 -16.25 -29.69
CA THR A 388 3.53 -17.64 -29.95
C THR A 388 2.68 -18.21 -31.09
N CYS A 389 1.37 -17.89 -31.14
CA CYS A 389 0.44 -18.23 -32.23
C CYS A 389 0.76 -17.58 -33.60
N ILE A 390 1.35 -16.38 -33.64
CA ILE A 390 1.79 -15.75 -34.89
C ILE A 390 3.02 -16.48 -35.45
N PHE A 391 3.97 -16.85 -34.59
CA PHE A 391 5.22 -17.47 -35.01
C PHE A 391 5.06 -18.91 -35.50
N SER A 392 4.03 -19.60 -35.03
CA SER A 392 3.60 -20.88 -35.59
C SER A 392 2.90 -20.77 -36.96
N ASN A 393 2.65 -19.56 -37.46
CA ASN A 393 1.74 -19.30 -38.57
C ASN A 393 2.40 -18.94 -39.91
N LEU A 394 3.62 -19.42 -40.17
CA LEU A 394 3.94 -19.77 -41.55
C LEU A 394 3.16 -21.05 -41.92
N PRO A 395 2.56 -21.07 -43.12
CA PRO A 395 1.15 -21.26 -43.45
C PRO A 395 0.47 -22.47 -42.80
N SER A 396 0.20 -22.38 -41.51
CA SER A 396 -0.59 -23.39 -40.81
C SER A 396 -1.13 -22.81 -39.51
N ILE A 397 -2.30 -22.17 -39.61
CA ILE A 397 -3.22 -21.93 -38.48
C ILE A 397 -3.53 -23.26 -37.74
N TRP A 398 -3.14 -24.38 -38.36
CA TRP A 398 -3.28 -25.77 -37.98
C TRP A 398 -1.99 -26.41 -37.39
N ALA A 399 -0.84 -25.72 -37.30
CA ALA A 399 0.43 -26.26 -36.79
C ALA A 399 0.82 -25.82 -35.38
N TYR A 400 -0.05 -25.10 -34.65
CA TYR A 400 0.07 -25.10 -33.18
C TYR A 400 -0.23 -26.47 -32.57
N GLY A 401 -0.79 -27.38 -33.36
CA GLY A 401 -1.26 -28.68 -32.92
C GLY A 401 -2.73 -28.72 -32.55
N PHE A 402 -3.40 -27.58 -32.43
CA PHE A 402 -4.84 -27.53 -32.20
C PHE A 402 -5.60 -27.66 -33.53
N GLY A 403 -6.46 -28.69 -33.60
CA GLY A 403 -7.36 -28.94 -34.72
C GLY A 403 -8.63 -28.10 -34.67
N SER A 404 -8.85 -27.34 -33.59
CA SER A 404 -10.05 -26.51 -33.39
C SER A 404 -9.73 -25.18 -32.70
N SER A 405 -10.44 -24.12 -33.08
CA SER A 405 -10.37 -22.80 -32.43
C SER A 405 -10.72 -22.85 -30.94
N LEU A 406 -11.54 -23.84 -30.53
CA LEU A 406 -11.92 -24.09 -29.15
C LEU A 406 -10.73 -24.53 -28.27
N ALA A 407 -9.84 -25.37 -28.79
CA ALA A 407 -8.70 -25.86 -28.01
C ALA A 407 -7.65 -24.77 -27.78
N TYR A 408 -7.50 -23.85 -28.73
CA TYR A 408 -6.69 -22.63 -28.58
C TYR A 408 -7.24 -21.70 -27.49
N ILE A 409 -8.54 -21.42 -27.51
CA ILE A 409 -9.20 -20.64 -26.44
C ILE A 409 -9.06 -21.36 -25.09
N GLY A 410 -9.18 -22.69 -25.08
CA GLY A 410 -8.95 -23.52 -23.90
C GLY A 410 -7.54 -23.37 -23.33
N GLN A 411 -6.51 -23.37 -24.18
CA GLN A 411 -5.13 -23.12 -23.74
C GLN A 411 -4.99 -21.77 -23.05
N PHE A 412 -5.49 -20.70 -23.68
CA PHE A 412 -5.44 -19.36 -23.11
C PHE A 412 -6.12 -19.30 -21.73
N VAL A 413 -7.31 -19.91 -21.61
CA VAL A 413 -8.06 -19.95 -20.34
C VAL A 413 -7.30 -20.73 -19.26
N VAL A 414 -6.71 -21.88 -19.60
CA VAL A 414 -5.92 -22.69 -18.66
C VAL A 414 -4.69 -21.91 -18.19
N LEU A 415 -3.96 -21.27 -19.10
CA LEU A 415 -2.81 -20.43 -18.76
C LEU A 415 -3.24 -19.25 -17.86
N LEU A 416 -4.33 -18.56 -18.20
CA LEU A 416 -4.84 -17.44 -17.41
C LEU A 416 -5.22 -17.85 -15.97
N ILE A 417 -5.92 -18.99 -15.81
CA ILE A 417 -6.25 -19.54 -14.49
C ILE A 417 -4.98 -19.90 -13.72
N SER A 418 -3.98 -20.48 -14.40
CA SER A 418 -2.70 -20.82 -13.76
C SER A 418 -1.95 -19.58 -13.24
N VAL A 419 -2.02 -18.46 -13.97
CA VAL A 419 -1.42 -17.18 -13.56
C VAL A 419 -2.11 -16.63 -12.31
N PHE A 420 -3.44 -16.71 -12.21
CA PHE A 420 -4.16 -16.30 -11.00
C PHE A 420 -3.82 -17.17 -9.79
N ALA A 421 -3.68 -18.49 -9.98
CA ALA A 421 -3.23 -19.38 -8.91
C ALA A 421 -1.79 -19.03 -8.47
N ALA A 422 -0.90 -18.75 -9.41
CA ALA A 422 0.47 -18.32 -9.14
C ALA A 422 0.52 -16.97 -8.40
N GLN A 423 -0.35 -16.02 -8.73
CA GLN A 423 -0.46 -14.74 -8.01
C GLN A 423 -0.82 -14.96 -6.53
N ALA A 424 -1.81 -15.82 -6.26
CA ALA A 424 -2.21 -16.13 -4.89
C ALA A 424 -1.07 -16.76 -4.08
N LEU A 425 -0.31 -17.68 -4.69
CA LEU A 425 0.90 -18.27 -4.07
C LEU A 425 1.98 -17.22 -3.81
N GLY A 426 2.23 -16.33 -4.78
CA GLY A 426 3.18 -15.23 -4.62
C GLY A 426 2.85 -14.36 -3.42
N TYR A 427 1.57 -13.99 -3.25
CA TYR A 427 1.12 -13.25 -2.07
C TYR A 427 1.24 -14.04 -0.78
N PHE A 428 0.93 -15.33 -0.80
CA PHE A 428 1.09 -16.19 0.37
C PHE A 428 2.54 -16.19 0.88
N PHE A 429 3.53 -16.39 0.01
CA PHE A 429 4.94 -16.32 0.41
C PHE A 429 5.36 -14.92 0.85
N SER A 430 4.92 -13.88 0.11
CA SER A 430 5.21 -12.47 0.39
C SER A 430 4.70 -12.00 1.76
N ILE A 431 3.54 -12.50 2.20
CA ILE A 431 2.92 -12.14 3.49
C ILE A 431 3.50 -12.95 4.65
N THR A 432 3.76 -14.24 4.43
CA THR A 432 4.24 -15.16 5.49
C THR A 432 5.67 -14.83 5.92
N CYS A 433 6.49 -14.33 5.00
CA CYS A 433 7.89 -14.05 5.26
C CYS A 433 8.11 -12.61 5.74
N SER A 434 8.96 -12.43 6.76
CA SER A 434 9.31 -11.08 7.26
C SER A 434 10.47 -10.43 6.50
N SER A 435 11.28 -11.22 5.81
CA SER A 435 12.40 -10.77 4.98
C SER A 435 12.20 -11.19 3.52
N MET A 436 12.70 -10.37 2.61
CA MET A 436 12.73 -10.64 1.17
C MET A 436 13.53 -11.91 0.85
N GLU A 437 14.67 -12.11 1.49
CA GLU A 437 15.56 -13.26 1.29
C GLU A 437 14.87 -14.58 1.66
N GLN A 438 14.21 -14.61 2.82
CA GLN A 438 13.43 -15.78 3.28
C GLN A 438 12.32 -16.14 2.28
N SER A 439 11.61 -15.12 1.80
CA SER A 439 10.54 -15.30 0.82
C SER A 439 11.07 -15.92 -0.47
N THR A 440 12.22 -15.46 -0.97
CA THR A 440 12.83 -15.99 -2.21
C THR A 440 13.29 -17.44 -2.06
N HIS A 441 13.84 -17.83 -0.91
CA HIS A 441 14.25 -19.21 -0.66
C HIS A 441 13.04 -20.16 -0.60
N LEU A 442 11.97 -19.76 0.11
CA LEU A 442 10.77 -20.61 0.23
C LEU A 442 10.04 -20.75 -1.11
N ALA A 443 9.86 -19.65 -1.85
CA ALA A 443 9.19 -19.69 -3.14
C ALA A 443 9.99 -20.49 -4.18
N SER A 444 11.32 -20.34 -4.20
CA SER A 444 12.16 -21.12 -5.12
C SER A 444 12.10 -22.62 -4.78
N LEU A 445 12.23 -23.00 -3.51
CA LEU A 445 12.10 -24.41 -3.09
C LEU A 445 10.74 -25.00 -3.50
N PHE A 446 9.65 -24.31 -3.17
CA PHE A 446 8.30 -24.75 -3.53
C PHE A 446 8.15 -24.92 -5.05
N SER A 447 8.65 -23.94 -5.81
CA SER A 447 8.51 -23.96 -7.26
C SER A 447 9.29 -25.10 -7.92
N HIS A 448 10.51 -25.39 -7.45
CA HIS A 448 11.30 -26.53 -7.95
C HIS A 448 10.61 -27.86 -7.63
N CYS A 449 10.09 -28.02 -6.40
CA CYS A 449 9.30 -29.21 -6.05
C CYS A 449 8.04 -29.33 -6.94
N ALA A 450 7.34 -28.23 -7.20
CA ALA A 450 6.15 -28.22 -8.06
C ALA A 450 6.48 -28.62 -9.51
N CYS A 451 7.63 -28.20 -10.05
CA CYS A 451 8.12 -28.62 -11.37
C CYS A 451 8.42 -30.12 -11.43
N LEU A 452 9.08 -30.68 -10.41
CA LEU A 452 9.36 -32.13 -10.37
C LEU A 452 8.09 -32.97 -10.27
N LEU A 453 7.12 -32.51 -9.50
CA LEU A 453 5.88 -33.20 -9.20
C LEU A 453 4.78 -33.03 -10.27
N CYS A 454 5.02 -32.27 -11.35
CA CYS A 454 3.98 -31.95 -12.33
C CYS A 454 3.59 -33.12 -13.25
N GLY A 455 4.42 -34.17 -13.33
CA GLY A 455 4.17 -35.34 -14.18
C GLY A 455 4.86 -35.33 -15.56
N TYR A 456 5.58 -34.26 -15.92
CA TYR A 456 6.36 -34.20 -17.17
C TYR A 456 7.63 -35.07 -17.14
N TYR A 457 8.43 -34.94 -16.07
CA TYR A 457 9.70 -35.66 -15.94
C TYR A 457 9.55 -37.09 -15.42
N VAL A 458 8.67 -37.28 -14.44
CA VAL A 458 8.48 -38.56 -13.74
C VAL A 458 7.00 -38.80 -13.58
N ASN A 459 6.56 -40.00 -13.95
CA ASN A 459 5.20 -40.47 -13.67
C ASN A 459 5.19 -41.21 -12.33
N PHE A 460 4.50 -40.65 -11.34
CA PHE A 460 4.53 -41.15 -9.96
C PHE A 460 3.53 -42.28 -9.67
N GLY A 461 2.62 -42.61 -10.59
CA GLY A 461 1.65 -43.71 -10.43
C GLY A 461 0.92 -43.68 -9.06
N GLU A 462 0.78 -44.86 -8.44
CA GLU A 462 0.17 -45.04 -7.10
C GLU A 462 1.17 -44.90 -5.93
N SER A 463 2.37 -44.35 -6.17
CA SER A 463 3.33 -44.13 -5.09
C SER A 463 2.87 -43.05 -4.10
N TRP A 464 3.46 -42.99 -2.89
CA TRP A 464 3.21 -41.92 -1.93
C TRP A 464 3.52 -40.52 -2.50
N LEU A 465 4.51 -40.43 -3.40
CA LEU A 465 4.83 -39.22 -4.16
C LEU A 465 3.72 -38.86 -5.17
N GLY A 466 2.96 -39.85 -5.65
CA GLY A 466 1.74 -39.66 -6.42
C GLY A 466 0.71 -38.84 -5.67
N TYR A 467 0.48 -39.09 -4.37
CA TYR A 467 -0.44 -38.27 -3.57
C TYR A 467 0.09 -36.84 -3.33
N ILE A 468 1.40 -36.69 -3.10
CA ILE A 468 2.02 -35.36 -2.92
C ILE A 468 1.97 -34.55 -4.22
N SER A 469 2.00 -35.20 -5.37
CA SER A 469 1.94 -34.52 -6.67
C SER A 469 0.68 -33.68 -6.87
N TYR A 470 -0.44 -33.99 -6.17
CA TYR A 470 -1.66 -33.18 -6.20
C TYR A 470 -1.51 -31.81 -5.53
N ILE A 471 -0.46 -31.59 -4.75
CA ILE A 471 -0.13 -30.27 -4.18
C ILE A 471 0.51 -29.37 -5.25
N SER A 472 1.10 -29.95 -6.31
CA SER A 472 1.73 -29.17 -7.38
C SER A 472 0.69 -28.37 -8.15
N VAL A 473 0.83 -27.05 -8.11
CA VAL A 473 -0.03 -26.11 -8.85
C VAL A 473 0.27 -26.13 -10.35
N ILE A 474 1.41 -26.71 -10.78
CA ILE A 474 1.76 -26.90 -12.20
C ILE A 474 1.11 -28.16 -12.78
N LYS A 475 0.88 -29.20 -11.96
CA LYS A 475 0.33 -30.49 -12.42
C LYS A 475 -0.99 -30.32 -13.19
N TYR A 476 -1.92 -29.55 -12.63
CA TYR A 476 -3.26 -29.36 -13.21
C TYR A 476 -3.25 -28.60 -14.54
N PRO A 477 -2.64 -27.40 -14.66
CA PRO A 477 -2.60 -26.70 -15.95
C PRO A 477 -1.80 -27.50 -16.99
N TYR A 478 -0.70 -28.15 -16.61
CA TYR A 478 0.05 -29.01 -17.54
C TYR A 478 -0.81 -30.16 -18.08
N SER A 479 -1.47 -30.92 -17.20
CA SER A 479 -2.34 -32.02 -17.61
C SER A 479 -3.53 -31.54 -18.44
N ALA A 480 -4.12 -30.39 -18.12
CA ALA A 480 -5.20 -29.80 -18.88
C ALA A 480 -4.76 -29.39 -20.30
N LEU A 481 -3.59 -28.76 -20.44
CA LEU A 481 -3.03 -28.40 -21.75
C LEU A 481 -2.70 -29.62 -22.60
N VAL A 482 -2.10 -30.66 -22.01
CA VAL A 482 -1.82 -31.92 -22.69
C VAL A 482 -3.10 -32.60 -23.17
N ASN A 483 -4.15 -32.61 -22.34
CA ASN A 483 -5.46 -33.15 -22.72
C ASN A 483 -6.11 -32.35 -23.86
N LEU A 484 -6.02 -31.02 -23.83
CA LEU A 484 -6.51 -30.15 -24.91
C LEU A 484 -5.75 -30.39 -26.22
N GLU A 485 -4.43 -30.54 -26.14
CA GLU A 485 -3.55 -30.79 -27.29
C GLU A 485 -3.86 -32.11 -27.98
N TYR A 486 -4.11 -33.18 -27.22
CA TYR A 486 -4.33 -34.51 -27.81
C TYR A 486 -5.79 -34.82 -28.14
N ASN A 487 -6.77 -34.29 -27.38
CA ASN A 487 -8.19 -34.50 -27.69
C ASN A 487 -8.73 -33.51 -28.72
N GLY A 488 -8.27 -32.25 -28.70
CA GLY A 488 -8.71 -31.20 -29.60
C GLY A 488 -7.76 -30.96 -30.78
N GLY A 489 -6.64 -31.69 -30.82
CA GLY A 489 -5.58 -31.54 -31.82
C GLY A 489 -5.72 -32.44 -33.03
N TYR A 490 -4.90 -32.16 -34.05
CA TYR A 490 -4.75 -33.06 -35.18
C TYR A 490 -4.09 -34.37 -34.77
N PRO A 491 -4.44 -35.50 -35.42
CA PRO A 491 -3.82 -36.79 -35.12
C PRO A 491 -2.31 -36.75 -35.34
N ILE A 492 -1.59 -37.49 -34.50
CA ILE A 492 -0.13 -37.66 -34.60
C ILE A 492 0.13 -38.77 -35.60
N LYS A 493 1.00 -38.51 -36.58
CA LYS A 493 1.46 -39.52 -37.53
C LYS A 493 2.44 -40.47 -36.84
N CYS A 494 2.36 -41.75 -37.14
CA CYS A 494 3.36 -42.70 -36.69
C CYS A 494 4.71 -42.42 -37.38
N ALA A 495 5.80 -42.65 -36.67
CA ALA A 495 7.14 -42.52 -37.25
C ALA A 495 7.48 -43.74 -38.13
N ASN A 496 8.50 -43.64 -38.99
CA ASN A 496 8.97 -44.78 -39.79
C ASN A 496 9.60 -45.90 -38.93
N LYS A 497 10.03 -45.59 -37.70
CA LYS A 497 10.41 -46.56 -36.66
C LYS A 497 9.56 -46.25 -35.42
N THR A 498 8.64 -47.15 -35.11
CA THR A 498 7.65 -46.96 -34.05
C THR A 498 8.10 -47.65 -32.77
N SER A 499 7.86 -47.00 -31.64
CA SER A 499 8.07 -47.50 -30.28
C SER A 499 6.75 -47.80 -29.58
N LEU A 500 5.65 -47.26 -30.10
CA LEU A 500 4.29 -47.43 -29.59
C LEU A 500 3.57 -48.58 -30.31
N VAL A 501 3.00 -49.49 -29.51
CA VAL A 501 2.18 -50.62 -29.99
C VAL A 501 0.97 -50.15 -30.83
N LEU A 502 0.45 -48.95 -30.55
CA LEU A 502 -0.65 -48.35 -31.30
C LEU A 502 -0.30 -47.94 -32.75
N CYS A 503 0.99 -47.85 -33.07
CA CYS A 503 1.52 -47.45 -34.36
C CYS A 503 2.17 -48.62 -35.14
N LEU A 504 2.22 -49.81 -34.53
CA LEU A 504 2.58 -51.09 -35.14
C LEU A 504 1.31 -51.77 -35.67
#